data_AF-A0A2K3US31-F1
#
_entry.id   AF-A0A2K3US31-F1
#
_cell.length_a   1.000
_cell.length_b   1.000
_cell.length_c   1.000
_cell.angle_alpha   90.00
_cell.angle_beta   90.00
_cell.angle_gamma   90.00
#
_symmetry.space_group_name_H-M   'P 1'
#
loop_
_entity.id
_entity.type
_entity.pdbx_description
1 polymer ?
#
loop_
_entity_poly.entity_id
_entity_poly.type
_entity_poly.pdbx_seq_one_letter_code
_entity_poly.pdbx_strand_id
1 'polypeptide(L)'
;MRRLVLVGAALAAAAQAAPIPDYGGRNNVYSSTQLTPVPHARFLNVEAMKQYKTCAAQGGKECRHYEFTAPYSLESETVAVATKLRAAWQRLEDRYYWRALTRLNNPAMVLSHCTLEWKSGQKAEAAKLVVNVDNRMFPQELAGTIPERPPDDRLHLDSYGQRPQVPNTDYCAGLNMEFAVMYLPGTCIYLGSARLFCIEGDTPSLNPLAPRPLGFRRDLAVQRVAKATQEAHTTYLKEYAQDVLKALAPSPTFYPLPWSGLAGAVVAPTMRPNPDVAFLKQGAQEAANRLGGVFRATAYLYYLQGLSGPAGALRAHLLPQTNDVLGVPHPPGVWKLEEFKRRWPVNHPVMYERFGYTHLFEAWSEVRPRLLPEVANARPLRQMIYMASGGNVYLPNLIPVPMPAPMLIEPFAAGLPYTGPQTRFSWVSVAEGYEVPRVQGAPLGSGAVTK
;
A
#
# COMPACT_ATOMS: atom_id res chain seq x y z
N MET A 1 42.41 71.07 7.18
CA MET A 1 41.16 70.88 6.42
C MET A 1 41.01 69.42 6.02
N ARG A 2 39.80 68.86 6.23
CA ARG A 2 39.18 67.67 5.60
C ARG A 2 39.73 66.24 5.85
N ARG A 3 39.04 65.58 6.80
CA ARG A 3 38.52 64.19 6.86
C ARG A 3 38.88 63.23 5.71
N LEU A 4 39.20 61.98 6.05
CA LEU A 4 38.28 60.85 5.80
C LEU A 4 38.57 59.64 6.70
N VAL A 5 37.53 59.19 7.38
CA VAL A 5 37.40 57.91 8.09
C VAL A 5 36.92 56.88 7.06
N LEU A 6 37.57 55.72 6.98
CA LEU A 6 37.09 54.57 6.21
C LEU A 6 36.71 53.45 7.16
N VAL A 7 35.42 53.43 7.51
CA VAL A 7 34.70 52.27 8.02
C VAL A 7 34.27 51.48 6.79
N GLY A 8 34.91 50.33 6.55
CA GLY A 8 34.54 49.38 5.50
C GLY A 8 33.67 48.28 6.08
N ALA A 9 32.38 48.31 5.73
CA ALA A 9 31.33 47.44 6.21
C ALA A 9 31.57 45.95 5.91
N ALA A 10 31.38 45.10 6.93
CA ALA A 10 31.12 43.68 6.74
C ALA A 10 29.76 43.54 6.05
N LEU A 11 29.76 42.99 4.84
CA LEU A 11 28.55 42.55 4.13
C LEU A 11 27.90 41.40 4.92
N ALA A 12 26.95 41.74 5.77
CA ALA A 12 25.93 40.80 6.21
C ALA A 12 25.04 40.49 5.00
N ALA A 13 25.28 39.36 4.34
CA ALA A 13 24.31 38.79 3.43
C ALA A 13 23.09 38.38 4.26
N ALA A 14 22.08 39.27 4.30
CA ALA A 14 20.76 38.90 4.78
C ALA A 14 20.21 37.83 3.84
N ALA A 15 20.26 36.57 4.29
CA ALA A 15 19.51 35.50 3.66
C ALA A 15 18.04 35.93 3.62
N GLN A 16 17.54 36.20 2.42
CA GLN A 16 16.12 36.43 2.21
C GLN A 16 15.39 35.17 2.68
N ALA A 17 14.60 35.32 3.75
CA ALA A 17 13.74 34.26 4.24
C ALA A 17 12.82 33.83 3.09
N ALA A 18 12.95 32.58 2.67
CA ALA A 18 12.01 31.98 1.73
C ALA A 18 10.59 32.10 2.29
N PRO A 19 9.56 32.22 1.42
CA PRO A 19 8.19 32.30 1.87
C PRO A 19 7.87 31.10 2.75
N ILE A 20 7.42 31.40 3.98
CA ILE A 20 6.90 30.40 4.92
C ILE A 20 5.83 29.59 4.16
N PRO A 21 5.89 28.25 4.15
CA PRO A 21 4.89 27.47 3.45
C PRO A 21 3.50 27.84 3.97
N ASP A 22 2.54 28.03 3.07
CA ASP A 22 1.18 28.44 3.47
C ASP A 22 0.49 27.30 4.20
N TYR A 23 0.30 27.48 5.51
CA TYR A 23 -0.35 26.52 6.40
C TYR A 23 -1.81 26.88 6.69
N GLY A 24 -2.33 27.98 6.12
CA GLY A 24 -3.68 28.49 6.38
C GLY A 24 -4.82 27.61 5.83
N GLY A 25 -4.50 26.72 4.88
CA GLY A 25 -5.42 25.78 4.23
C GLY A 25 -5.47 24.37 4.83
N ARG A 26 -4.79 24.10 5.96
CA ARG A 26 -4.78 22.77 6.59
C ARG A 26 -6.13 22.48 7.26
N ASN A 27 -6.69 21.29 6.98
CA ASN A 27 -8.03 20.94 7.46
C ASN A 27 -8.06 19.93 8.60
N ASN A 28 -7.15 18.95 8.69
CA ASN A 28 -7.14 17.94 9.76
C ASN A 28 -5.74 17.74 10.35
N VAL A 29 -5.51 18.15 11.59
CA VAL A 29 -4.19 18.19 12.23
C VAL A 29 -4.10 17.32 13.49
N TYR A 30 -2.92 16.76 13.76
CA TYR A 30 -2.65 16.06 15.02
C TYR A 30 -2.46 17.05 16.20
N SER A 31 -2.93 16.68 17.39
CA SER A 31 -2.75 17.42 18.66
C SER A 31 -2.46 16.49 19.85
N SER A 32 -1.62 16.93 20.77
CA SER A 32 -1.22 16.20 21.98
C SER A 32 -2.23 16.34 23.16
N THR A 33 -2.23 15.36 24.08
CA THR A 33 -2.91 15.46 25.41
C THR A 33 -1.88 15.57 26.55
N GLN A 34 -2.34 16.04 27.72
CA GLN A 34 -1.68 15.70 28.98
C GLN A 34 -2.04 14.27 29.39
N LEU A 35 -1.03 13.52 29.85
CA LEU A 35 -1.04 12.12 30.27
C LEU A 35 -2.38 11.63 30.83
N THR A 36 -3.13 10.87 30.03
CA THR A 36 -4.23 10.02 30.47
C THR A 36 -3.71 8.60 30.80
N PRO A 37 -4.42 7.78 31.61
CA PRO A 37 -3.99 6.42 31.94
C PRO A 37 -3.81 5.50 30.71
N VAL A 38 -4.54 5.81 29.63
CA VAL A 38 -4.39 5.20 28.31
C VAL A 38 -3.97 6.30 27.33
N PRO A 39 -2.85 6.19 26.61
CA PRO A 39 -2.44 7.20 25.64
C PRO A 39 -3.45 7.27 24.49
N HIS A 40 -3.79 8.49 24.06
CA HIS A 40 -4.71 8.77 22.97
C HIS A 40 -4.11 9.81 22.04
N ALA A 41 -4.19 9.59 20.74
CA ALA A 41 -3.90 10.65 19.77
C ALA A 41 -5.16 11.51 19.60
N ARG A 42 -5.00 12.84 19.56
CA ARG A 42 -6.08 13.76 19.22
C ARG A 42 -5.89 14.28 17.79
N PHE A 43 -7.01 14.53 17.15
CA PHE A 43 -7.10 15.07 15.80
C PHE A 43 -8.04 16.28 15.84
N LEU A 44 -7.63 17.40 15.26
CA LEU A 44 -8.47 18.58 15.09
C LEU A 44 -8.81 18.78 13.62
N ASN A 45 -10.09 18.96 13.34
CA ASN A 45 -10.57 19.53 12.10
C ASN A 45 -10.59 21.07 12.21
N VAL A 46 -9.67 21.74 11.53
CA VAL A 46 -9.47 23.19 11.56
C VAL A 46 -10.67 23.95 10.97
N GLU A 47 -11.28 23.42 9.92
CA GLU A 47 -12.46 24.03 9.30
C GLU A 47 -13.67 23.95 10.24
N ALA A 48 -13.93 22.77 10.81
CA ALA A 48 -14.95 22.56 11.81
C ALA A 48 -14.70 23.42 13.06
N MET A 49 -13.44 23.64 13.46
CA MET A 49 -13.10 24.53 14.56
C MET A 49 -13.45 26.00 14.24
N LYS A 50 -13.17 26.48 13.02
CA LYS A 50 -13.59 27.82 12.58
C LYS A 50 -15.11 27.95 12.61
N GLN A 51 -15.83 26.95 12.08
CA GLN A 51 -17.30 26.90 12.10
C GLN A 51 -17.85 26.88 13.54
N TYR A 52 -17.23 26.10 14.42
CA TYR A 52 -17.57 26.03 15.84
C TYR A 52 -17.44 27.39 16.51
N LYS A 53 -16.32 28.10 16.31
CA LYS A 53 -16.10 29.44 16.90
C LYS A 53 -17.19 30.42 16.48
N THR A 54 -17.60 30.39 15.21
CA THR A 54 -18.70 31.23 14.70
C THR A 54 -20.04 30.83 15.33
N CYS A 55 -20.35 29.53 15.40
CA CYS A 55 -21.57 29.02 16.02
C CYS A 55 -21.67 29.39 17.51
N ALA A 56 -20.57 29.23 18.25
CA ALA A 56 -20.49 29.58 19.67
C ALA A 56 -20.67 31.09 19.88
N ALA A 57 -20.06 31.93 19.04
CA ALA A 57 -20.24 33.40 19.08
C ALA A 57 -21.69 33.83 18.79
N GLN A 58 -22.45 33.02 18.05
CA GLN A 58 -23.86 33.25 17.74
C GLN A 58 -24.83 32.64 18.77
N GLY A 59 -24.34 32.06 19.87
CA GLY A 59 -25.17 31.43 20.90
C GLY A 59 -25.80 30.10 20.47
N GLY A 60 -25.26 29.43 19.45
CA GLY A 60 -25.76 28.14 18.96
C GLY A 60 -25.62 27.05 20.01
N LYS A 61 -26.68 26.25 20.20
CA LYS A 61 -26.73 25.15 21.19
C LYS A 61 -26.19 23.81 20.67
N GLU A 62 -26.01 23.65 19.35
CA GLU A 62 -25.55 22.41 18.71
C GLU A 62 -24.43 22.69 17.69
N CYS A 63 -23.26 23.10 18.18
CA CYS A 63 -22.09 23.29 17.33
C CYS A 63 -21.43 21.95 17.00
N ARG A 64 -20.99 21.76 15.74
CA ARG A 64 -20.31 20.53 15.30
C ARG A 64 -19.01 20.30 16.09
N HIS A 65 -18.76 19.05 16.46
CA HIS A 65 -17.48 18.64 17.02
C HIS A 65 -16.37 18.86 15.99
N TYR A 66 -15.23 19.37 16.44
CA TYR A 66 -14.04 19.56 15.61
C TYR A 66 -12.84 18.80 16.14
N GLU A 67 -12.93 18.18 17.32
CA GLU A 67 -11.84 17.42 17.91
C GLU A 67 -12.27 15.95 18.10
N PHE A 68 -11.34 15.06 17.78
CA PHE A 68 -11.56 13.62 17.76
C PHE A 68 -10.36 12.93 18.41
N THR A 69 -10.59 11.85 19.15
CA THR A 69 -9.53 11.08 19.80
C THR A 69 -9.61 9.61 19.44
N ALA A 70 -8.46 8.98 19.26
CA ALA A 70 -8.35 7.54 19.11
C ALA A 70 -7.30 6.99 20.09
N PRO A 71 -7.60 5.90 20.83
CA PRO A 71 -6.59 5.18 21.58
C PRO A 71 -5.49 4.65 20.65
N TYR A 72 -4.28 4.49 21.17
CA TYR A 72 -3.22 3.85 20.38
C TYR A 72 -3.48 2.36 20.19
N SER A 73 -3.31 1.91 18.96
CA SER A 73 -3.28 0.50 18.57
C SER A 73 -1.91 -0.10 18.79
N LEU A 74 -1.84 -1.39 19.08
CA LEU A 74 -0.57 -2.10 19.15
C LEU A 74 0.04 -2.21 17.76
N GLU A 75 1.33 -1.93 17.66
CA GLU A 75 2.12 -2.07 16.42
C GLU A 75 1.94 -3.45 15.80
N SER A 76 2.06 -4.51 16.61
CA SER A 76 1.88 -5.90 16.17
C SER A 76 0.49 -6.17 15.59
N GLU A 77 -0.54 -5.52 16.14
CA GLU A 77 -1.90 -5.67 15.62
C GLU A 77 -2.06 -4.92 14.29
N THR A 78 -1.47 -3.73 14.14
CA THR A 78 -1.49 -3.04 12.84
C THR A 78 -0.75 -3.81 11.75
N VAL A 79 0.33 -4.51 12.11
CA VAL A 79 1.01 -5.46 11.21
C VAL A 79 0.13 -6.65 10.88
N ALA A 80 -0.63 -7.18 11.85
CA ALA A 80 -1.58 -8.27 11.60
C ALA A 80 -2.73 -7.82 10.68
N VAL A 81 -3.27 -6.62 10.87
CA VAL A 81 -4.28 -5.99 9.99
C VAL A 81 -3.72 -5.83 8.57
N ALA A 82 -2.52 -5.24 8.44
CA ALA A 82 -1.84 -5.11 7.15
C ALA A 82 -1.63 -6.46 6.46
N THR A 83 -1.24 -7.50 7.22
CA THR A 83 -1.08 -8.87 6.70
C THR A 83 -2.41 -9.44 6.20
N LYS A 84 -3.52 -9.18 6.90
CA LYS A 84 -4.87 -9.57 6.45
C LYS A 84 -5.27 -8.84 5.17
N LEU A 85 -4.94 -7.54 5.02
CA LEU A 85 -5.18 -6.78 3.79
C LEU A 85 -4.38 -7.35 2.60
N ARG A 86 -3.10 -7.71 2.82
CA ARG A 86 -2.30 -8.41 1.81
C ARG A 86 -2.92 -9.75 1.44
N ALA A 87 -3.30 -10.57 2.42
CA ALA A 87 -3.93 -11.87 2.19
C ALA A 87 -5.25 -11.75 1.40
N ALA A 88 -6.06 -10.74 1.68
CA ALA A 88 -7.28 -10.46 0.93
C ALA A 88 -6.99 -10.15 -0.55
N TRP A 89 -5.96 -9.33 -0.81
CA TRP A 89 -5.55 -9.01 -2.18
C TRP A 89 -4.97 -10.23 -2.91
N GLN A 90 -4.10 -10.99 -2.25
CA GLN A 90 -3.52 -12.21 -2.83
C GLN A 90 -4.61 -13.25 -3.17
N ARG A 91 -5.60 -13.42 -2.30
CA ARG A 91 -6.77 -14.27 -2.57
C ARG A 91 -7.52 -13.80 -3.81
N LEU A 92 -7.79 -12.50 -3.93
CA LEU A 92 -8.46 -11.93 -5.10
C LEU A 92 -7.66 -12.18 -6.38
N GLU A 93 -6.37 -11.83 -6.39
CA GLU A 93 -5.48 -11.96 -7.56
C GLU A 93 -5.37 -13.41 -8.03
N ASP A 94 -5.09 -14.35 -7.11
CA ASP A 94 -4.92 -15.76 -7.44
C ASP A 94 -6.22 -16.39 -7.93
N ARG A 95 -7.33 -16.15 -7.21
CA ARG A 95 -8.65 -16.62 -7.62
C ARG A 95 -9.06 -16.09 -8.99
N TYR A 96 -8.78 -14.81 -9.26
CA TYR A 96 -9.11 -14.20 -10.53
C TYR A 96 -8.36 -14.89 -11.69
N TYR A 97 -7.06 -15.13 -11.53
CA TYR A 97 -6.29 -15.89 -12.52
C TYR A 97 -6.84 -17.31 -12.72
N TRP A 98 -7.02 -18.07 -11.64
CA TRP A 98 -7.44 -19.47 -11.73
C TRP A 98 -8.85 -19.61 -12.31
N ARG A 99 -9.75 -18.65 -12.05
CA ARG A 99 -11.07 -18.59 -12.68
C ARG A 99 -10.97 -18.46 -14.20
N ALA A 100 -10.15 -17.52 -14.67
CA ALA A 100 -9.97 -17.27 -16.09
C ALA A 100 -9.31 -18.48 -16.79
N LEU A 101 -8.25 -19.03 -16.20
CA LEU A 101 -7.54 -20.18 -16.75
C LEU A 101 -8.41 -21.45 -16.79
N THR A 102 -9.15 -21.72 -15.70
CA THR A 102 -10.06 -22.88 -15.63
C THR A 102 -11.18 -22.78 -16.65
N ARG A 103 -11.72 -21.57 -16.85
CA ARG A 103 -12.78 -21.34 -17.85
C ARG A 103 -12.26 -21.44 -19.28
N LEU A 104 -11.07 -20.91 -19.56
CA LEU A 104 -10.42 -21.03 -20.86
C LEU A 104 -10.26 -22.50 -21.25
N ASN A 105 -9.79 -23.33 -20.32
CA ASN A 105 -9.49 -24.76 -20.53
C ASN A 105 -10.65 -25.70 -20.15
N ASN A 106 -11.88 -25.20 -20.09
CA ASN A 106 -13.08 -25.99 -19.87
C ASN A 106 -13.35 -26.90 -21.10
N PRO A 107 -13.59 -28.22 -20.95
CA PRO A 107 -13.88 -28.95 -19.71
C PRO A 107 -12.70 -29.59 -18.99
N ALA A 108 -11.52 -29.69 -19.61
CA ALA A 108 -10.36 -30.38 -19.03
C ALA A 108 -9.97 -29.83 -17.64
N MET A 109 -9.92 -28.51 -17.48
CA MET A 109 -9.61 -27.91 -16.18
C MET A 109 -10.77 -27.97 -15.18
N VAL A 110 -12.03 -28.02 -15.62
CA VAL A 110 -13.14 -28.28 -14.69
C VAL A 110 -13.02 -29.69 -14.11
N LEU A 111 -12.74 -30.68 -14.96
CA LEU A 111 -12.57 -32.07 -14.55
C LEU A 111 -11.36 -32.33 -13.66
N SER A 112 -10.31 -31.52 -13.76
CA SER A 112 -9.08 -31.70 -12.98
C SER A 112 -8.95 -30.77 -11.78
N HIS A 113 -9.39 -29.51 -11.89
CA HIS A 113 -9.18 -28.48 -10.88
C HIS A 113 -10.44 -28.16 -10.05
N CYS A 114 -11.63 -28.58 -10.48
CA CYS A 114 -12.86 -28.38 -9.70
C CYS A 114 -13.32 -29.65 -8.97
N THR A 115 -12.80 -30.82 -9.35
CA THR A 115 -13.06 -32.12 -8.69
C THR A 115 -12.01 -32.44 -7.63
N LEU A 116 -10.78 -31.98 -7.83
CA LEU A 116 -9.64 -32.18 -6.93
C LEU A 116 -9.18 -30.85 -6.36
N GLU A 117 -8.74 -30.88 -5.10
CA GLU A 117 -8.19 -29.71 -4.40
C GLU A 117 -6.67 -29.65 -4.63
N TRP A 118 -6.18 -28.53 -5.17
CA TRP A 118 -4.77 -28.34 -5.54
C TRP A 118 -4.07 -27.25 -4.73
N LYS A 119 -4.73 -26.72 -3.69
CA LYS A 119 -4.19 -25.67 -2.83
C LYS A 119 -2.77 -25.97 -2.33
N SER A 120 -1.85 -25.03 -2.53
CA SER A 120 -0.45 -25.14 -2.12
C SER A 120 -0.21 -25.00 -0.60
N GLY A 121 -1.19 -24.47 0.14
CA GLY A 121 -1.10 -24.22 1.58
C GLY A 121 -0.28 -22.98 1.98
N GLN A 122 0.28 -22.25 1.00
CA GLN A 122 1.01 -21.02 1.24
C GLN A 122 0.09 -19.93 1.83
N LYS A 123 0.63 -19.18 2.77
CA LYS A 123 -0.03 -18.02 3.40
C LYS A 123 0.74 -16.76 3.02
N ALA A 124 0.03 -15.64 3.01
CA ALA A 124 0.66 -14.33 2.85
C ALA A 124 1.74 -14.13 3.91
N GLU A 125 2.90 -13.64 3.49
CA GLU A 125 3.96 -13.21 4.37
C GLU A 125 3.48 -12.06 5.26
N ALA A 126 4.00 -11.99 6.48
CA ALA A 126 3.70 -10.88 7.37
C ALA A 126 4.07 -9.54 6.71
N ALA A 127 3.19 -8.55 6.83
CA ALA A 127 3.46 -7.21 6.34
C ALA A 127 4.69 -6.63 7.05
N LYS A 128 5.55 -5.94 6.30
CA LYS A 128 6.73 -5.30 6.87
C LYS A 128 6.35 -3.89 7.34
N LEU A 129 6.59 -3.58 8.61
CA LEU A 129 6.43 -2.23 9.09
C LEU A 129 7.53 -1.35 8.50
N VAL A 130 7.14 -0.49 7.58
CA VAL A 130 7.99 0.56 6.99
C VAL A 130 7.25 1.87 7.13
N VAL A 131 7.86 2.81 7.86
CA VAL A 131 7.35 4.17 7.95
C VAL A 131 7.67 4.89 6.65
N ASN A 132 6.63 5.26 5.91
CA ASN A 132 6.68 6.01 4.68
C ASN A 132 7.13 7.45 4.96
N VAL A 133 8.04 7.92 4.11
CA VAL A 133 8.72 9.20 4.20
C VAL A 133 8.84 9.76 2.78
N ASP A 134 8.02 10.75 2.47
CA ASP A 134 7.97 11.42 1.16
C ASP A 134 8.58 12.81 1.26
N ASN A 135 9.29 13.28 0.21
CA ASN A 135 9.90 14.61 0.20
C ASN A 135 8.93 15.76 0.44
N ARG A 136 7.65 15.60 0.07
CA ARG A 136 6.59 16.60 0.30
C ARG A 136 6.26 16.77 1.78
N MET A 137 6.71 15.85 2.63
CA MET A 137 6.55 15.95 4.08
C MET A 137 7.60 16.87 4.72
N PHE A 138 8.63 17.28 3.98
CA PHE A 138 9.74 18.10 4.46
C PHE A 138 9.75 19.51 3.85
N PRO A 139 10.28 20.51 4.57
CA PRO A 139 10.71 21.76 3.97
C PRO A 139 11.74 21.55 2.85
N GLN A 140 11.73 22.40 1.82
CA GLN A 140 12.62 22.28 0.66
C GLN A 140 14.10 22.33 1.04
N GLU A 141 14.43 23.02 2.13
CA GLU A 141 15.78 23.16 2.69
C GLU A 141 16.37 21.83 3.19
N LEU A 142 15.54 20.79 3.35
CA LEU A 142 15.95 19.45 3.78
C LEU A 142 15.95 18.41 2.65
N ALA A 143 15.58 18.81 1.43
CA ALA A 143 15.60 17.95 0.26
C ALA A 143 16.98 17.31 0.07
N GLY A 144 17.02 16.00 -0.15
CA GLY A 144 18.26 15.23 -0.31
C GLY A 144 19.09 15.01 0.97
N THR A 145 18.76 15.68 2.08
CA THR A 145 19.44 15.49 3.38
C THR A 145 18.79 14.35 4.18
N ILE A 146 17.46 14.21 4.05
CA ILE A 146 16.66 13.16 4.67
C ILE A 146 16.27 12.15 3.58
N PRO A 147 16.59 10.85 3.73
CA PRO A 147 16.29 9.85 2.72
C PRO A 147 14.79 9.54 2.68
N GLU A 148 14.26 9.47 1.47
CA GLU A 148 12.90 9.02 1.17
C GLU A 148 12.74 7.53 1.44
N ARG A 149 11.52 7.13 1.79
CA ARG A 149 11.10 5.75 1.94
C ARG A 149 9.67 5.60 1.45
N PRO A 150 9.41 4.96 0.30
CA PRO A 150 8.06 4.77 -0.18
C PRO A 150 7.27 3.77 0.69
N PRO A 151 5.93 3.70 0.55
CA PRO A 151 5.14 2.63 1.15
C PRO A 151 5.59 1.23 0.67
N ASP A 152 5.67 0.26 1.58
CA ASP A 152 6.01 -1.16 1.30
C ASP A 152 4.82 -2.07 1.66
N ASP A 153 3.73 -1.97 0.90
CA ASP A 153 2.49 -2.74 1.12
C ASP A 153 2.44 -4.09 0.40
N ARG A 154 3.29 -4.30 -0.61
CA ARG A 154 3.47 -5.56 -1.35
C ARG A 154 2.15 -6.26 -1.66
N LEU A 155 1.23 -5.51 -2.26
CA LEU A 155 -0.07 -6.00 -2.72
C LEU A 155 0.09 -6.79 -4.02
N HIS A 156 0.69 -7.96 -3.89
CA HIS A 156 0.84 -8.98 -4.91
C HIS A 156 1.05 -10.33 -4.22
N LEU A 157 0.95 -11.43 -4.97
CA LEU A 157 1.31 -12.75 -4.47
C LEU A 157 2.79 -12.81 -4.06
N ASP A 158 3.07 -13.41 -2.91
CA ASP A 158 4.45 -13.62 -2.43
C ASP A 158 5.19 -14.65 -3.28
N SER A 159 4.46 -15.62 -3.83
CA SER A 159 5.00 -16.61 -4.75
C SER A 159 4.06 -16.86 -5.92
N TYR A 160 4.61 -16.94 -7.12
CA TYR A 160 3.86 -17.30 -8.32
C TYR A 160 4.22 -18.74 -8.68
N GLY A 161 3.26 -19.65 -8.55
CA GLY A 161 3.46 -21.08 -8.78
C GLY A 161 2.44 -21.66 -9.74
N GLN A 162 2.66 -22.93 -10.11
CA GLN A 162 1.77 -23.70 -10.97
C GLN A 162 0.53 -24.24 -10.24
N ARG A 163 0.42 -24.02 -8.93
CA ARG A 163 -0.71 -24.46 -8.10
C ARG A 163 -1.41 -23.26 -7.47
N PRO A 164 -2.75 -23.30 -7.32
CA PRO A 164 -3.48 -22.27 -6.60
C PRO A 164 -3.06 -22.19 -5.13
N GLN A 165 -3.06 -20.99 -4.57
CA GLN A 165 -2.97 -20.73 -3.14
C GLN A 165 -4.35 -20.65 -2.48
N VAL A 166 -5.39 -20.41 -3.29
CA VAL A 166 -6.80 -20.43 -2.88
C VAL A 166 -7.41 -21.84 -3.05
N PRO A 167 -8.44 -22.21 -2.25
CA PRO A 167 -9.17 -23.47 -2.46
C PRO A 167 -9.90 -23.49 -3.80
N ASN A 168 -10.18 -24.67 -4.32
CA ASN A 168 -10.86 -24.80 -5.62
C ASN A 168 -12.26 -24.18 -5.62
N THR A 169 -12.95 -24.18 -4.49
CA THR A 169 -14.28 -23.58 -4.32
C THR A 169 -14.29 -22.09 -4.63
N ASP A 170 -13.17 -21.39 -4.42
CA ASP A 170 -13.06 -19.97 -4.74
C ASP A 170 -13.18 -19.75 -6.26
N TYR A 171 -12.42 -20.46 -7.10
CA TYR A 171 -12.41 -20.21 -8.56
C TYR A 171 -13.34 -21.14 -9.37
N CYS A 172 -13.83 -22.24 -8.81
CA CYS A 172 -14.71 -23.19 -9.50
C CYS A 172 -16.21 -22.97 -9.28
N ALA A 173 -16.61 -22.13 -8.31
CA ALA A 173 -18.02 -21.91 -7.98
C ALA A 173 -18.87 -21.57 -9.22
N GLY A 174 -19.90 -22.38 -9.49
CA GLY A 174 -20.83 -22.18 -10.61
C GLY A 174 -20.26 -22.45 -12.00
N LEU A 175 -19.07 -23.05 -12.15
CA LEU A 175 -18.60 -23.53 -13.45
C LEU A 175 -19.22 -24.90 -13.76
N ASN A 176 -19.92 -24.96 -14.90
CA ASN A 176 -20.36 -26.21 -15.50
C ASN A 176 -19.40 -26.62 -16.62
N MET A 177 -19.36 -27.92 -16.93
CA MET A 177 -18.62 -28.41 -18.09
C MET A 177 -19.22 -27.85 -19.39
N GLU A 178 -18.36 -27.38 -20.28
CA GLU A 178 -18.71 -26.75 -21.55
C GLU A 178 -17.90 -27.40 -22.69
N PHE A 179 -18.55 -28.27 -23.46
CA PHE A 179 -17.92 -29.09 -24.51
C PHE A 179 -17.78 -28.39 -25.87
N ALA A 180 -17.73 -27.06 -25.89
CA ALA A 180 -17.54 -26.33 -27.14
C ALA A 180 -16.18 -26.67 -27.77
N VAL A 181 -16.20 -27.10 -29.03
CA VAL A 181 -14.97 -27.41 -29.79
C VAL A 181 -14.24 -26.11 -30.08
N MET A 182 -13.17 -25.86 -29.33
CA MET A 182 -12.35 -24.65 -29.45
C MET A 182 -11.07 -24.88 -30.26
N TYR A 183 -10.65 -26.14 -30.41
CA TYR A 183 -9.35 -26.50 -30.96
C TYR A 183 -9.43 -27.81 -31.74
N LEU A 184 -8.82 -27.84 -32.93
CA LEU A 184 -8.65 -29.02 -33.77
C LEU A 184 -7.14 -29.30 -33.92
N PRO A 185 -6.64 -30.44 -33.41
CA PRO A 185 -5.22 -30.76 -33.43
C PRO A 185 -4.70 -30.95 -34.87
N GLY A 186 -3.49 -30.46 -35.12
CA GLY A 186 -2.71 -30.87 -36.29
C GLY A 186 -1.96 -32.17 -36.04
N THR A 187 -1.57 -32.85 -37.12
CA THR A 187 -0.82 -34.11 -37.05
C THR A 187 0.33 -34.13 -38.05
N CYS A 188 1.54 -34.51 -37.64
CA CYS A 188 2.66 -34.78 -38.54
C CYS A 188 2.99 -36.27 -38.58
N ILE A 189 3.34 -36.79 -39.75
CA ILE A 189 3.70 -38.19 -39.97
C ILE A 189 5.18 -38.29 -40.29
N TYR A 190 5.87 -39.21 -39.61
CA TYR A 190 7.30 -39.44 -39.70
C TYR A 190 7.60 -40.89 -40.10
N LEU A 191 8.72 -41.08 -40.80
CA LEU A 191 9.37 -42.37 -41.02
C LEU A 191 10.79 -42.28 -40.45
N GLY A 192 11.04 -42.97 -39.33
CA GLY A 192 12.23 -42.70 -38.53
C GLY A 192 12.28 -41.24 -38.07
N SER A 193 13.38 -40.54 -38.35
CA SER A 193 13.51 -39.09 -38.08
C SER A 193 13.06 -38.20 -39.24
N ALA A 194 12.70 -38.77 -40.39
CA ALA A 194 12.28 -38.01 -41.56
C ALA A 194 10.80 -37.64 -41.46
N ARG A 195 10.50 -36.34 -41.47
CA ARG A 195 9.12 -35.82 -41.55
C ARG A 195 8.61 -36.01 -42.97
N LEU A 196 7.61 -36.87 -43.16
CA LEU A 196 7.02 -37.12 -44.48
C LEU A 196 6.08 -35.99 -44.88
N PHE A 197 5.07 -35.74 -44.05
CA PHE A 197 4.10 -34.67 -44.27
C PHE A 197 3.39 -34.29 -42.97
N CYS A 198 2.72 -33.14 -42.98
CA CYS A 198 1.88 -32.67 -41.88
C CYS A 198 0.49 -32.31 -42.40
N ILE A 199 -0.51 -32.63 -41.59
CA ILE A 199 -1.89 -32.17 -41.68
C ILE A 199 -2.01 -31.08 -40.61
N GLU A 200 -1.70 -29.85 -40.99
CA GLU A 200 -1.60 -28.71 -40.07
C GLU A 200 -2.21 -27.45 -40.68
N GLY A 201 -2.67 -26.54 -39.83
CA GLY A 201 -3.19 -25.23 -40.26
C GLY A 201 -2.11 -24.15 -40.33
N ASP A 202 -2.56 -22.90 -40.32
CA ASP A 202 -1.70 -21.71 -40.49
C ASP A 202 -1.27 -21.08 -39.15
N THR A 203 -2.05 -21.28 -38.09
CA THR A 203 -1.87 -20.59 -36.82
C THR A 203 -0.79 -21.30 -35.99
N PRO A 204 0.35 -20.65 -35.69
CA PRO A 204 1.40 -21.28 -34.89
C PRO A 204 1.00 -21.40 -33.41
N SER A 205 1.46 -22.47 -32.77
CA SER A 205 1.43 -22.62 -31.31
C SER A 205 2.71 -22.04 -30.68
N LEU A 206 2.74 -21.93 -29.35
CA LEU A 206 3.95 -21.56 -28.62
C LEU A 206 5.07 -22.62 -28.70
N ASN A 207 4.75 -23.85 -29.10
CA ASN A 207 5.74 -24.88 -29.39
C ASN A 207 5.97 -24.97 -30.91
N PRO A 208 7.12 -24.51 -31.43
CA PRO A 208 7.41 -24.56 -32.87
C PRO A 208 7.63 -25.98 -33.41
N LEU A 209 7.85 -26.96 -32.53
CA LEU A 209 8.04 -28.36 -32.90
C LEU A 209 6.72 -29.14 -32.92
N ALA A 210 5.63 -28.58 -32.41
CA ALA A 210 4.32 -29.19 -32.49
C ALA A 210 3.65 -28.88 -33.84
N PRO A 211 2.91 -29.83 -34.43
CA PRO A 211 2.10 -29.56 -35.61
C PRO A 211 1.15 -28.39 -35.34
N ARG A 212 0.98 -27.48 -36.31
CA ARG A 212 0.05 -26.35 -36.16
C ARG A 212 -1.39 -26.87 -36.14
N PRO A 213 -2.27 -26.34 -35.26
CA PRO A 213 -3.67 -26.74 -35.26
C PRO A 213 -4.34 -26.53 -36.61
N LEU A 214 -5.24 -27.45 -36.96
CA LEU A 214 -6.12 -27.30 -38.13
C LEU A 214 -7.14 -26.18 -37.94
N GLY A 215 -7.46 -25.84 -36.69
CA GLY A 215 -8.33 -24.73 -36.37
C GLY A 215 -8.29 -24.39 -34.88
N PHE A 216 -8.39 -23.09 -34.58
CA PHE A 216 -8.49 -22.59 -33.21
C PHE A 216 -9.49 -21.44 -33.13
N ARG A 217 -10.55 -21.61 -32.35
CA ARG A 217 -11.59 -20.58 -32.14
C ARG A 217 -11.10 -19.54 -31.12
N ARG A 218 -10.28 -18.60 -31.60
CA ARG A 218 -9.70 -17.53 -30.78
C ARG A 218 -10.76 -16.59 -30.21
N ASP A 219 -11.84 -16.37 -30.96
CA ASP A 219 -13.03 -15.63 -30.54
C ASP A 219 -13.66 -16.24 -29.28
N LEU A 220 -13.88 -17.56 -29.27
CA LEU A 220 -14.43 -18.27 -28.12
C LEU A 220 -13.46 -18.23 -26.92
N ALA A 221 -12.16 -18.41 -27.17
CA ALA A 221 -11.14 -18.34 -26.12
C ALA A 221 -11.14 -16.96 -25.43
N VAL A 222 -11.18 -15.88 -26.22
CA VAL A 222 -11.28 -14.50 -25.73
C VAL A 222 -12.60 -14.30 -24.98
N GLN A 223 -13.71 -14.77 -25.51
CA GLN A 223 -15.02 -14.68 -24.87
C GLN A 223 -15.03 -15.37 -23.49
N ARG A 224 -14.42 -16.56 -23.39
CA ARG A 224 -14.33 -17.32 -22.12
C ARG A 224 -13.51 -16.57 -21.08
N VAL A 225 -12.35 -16.01 -21.44
CA VAL A 225 -11.54 -15.21 -20.52
C VAL A 225 -12.28 -13.92 -20.13
N ALA A 226 -12.87 -13.20 -21.09
CA ALA A 226 -13.64 -11.98 -20.83
C ALA A 226 -14.84 -12.24 -19.89
N LYS A 227 -15.55 -13.36 -20.06
CA LYS A 227 -16.65 -13.74 -19.18
C LYS A 227 -16.17 -14.04 -17.75
N ALA A 228 -15.02 -14.72 -17.61
CA ALA A 228 -14.40 -14.92 -16.30
C ALA A 228 -13.99 -13.60 -15.64
N THR A 229 -13.41 -12.67 -16.41
CA THR A 229 -13.11 -11.31 -15.98
C THR A 229 -14.33 -10.56 -15.49
N GLN A 230 -15.43 -10.59 -16.24
CA GLN A 230 -16.67 -9.93 -15.85
C GLN A 230 -17.24 -10.49 -14.55
N GLU A 231 -17.31 -11.82 -14.41
CA GLU A 231 -17.79 -12.48 -13.20
C GLU A 231 -16.90 -12.18 -11.98
N ALA A 232 -15.58 -12.16 -12.17
CA ALA A 232 -14.63 -11.80 -11.12
C ALA A 232 -14.88 -10.36 -10.62
N HIS A 233 -15.17 -9.41 -11.53
CA HIS A 233 -15.49 -8.04 -11.15
C HIS A 233 -16.82 -7.94 -10.38
N THR A 234 -17.83 -8.74 -10.71
CA THR A 234 -19.12 -8.67 -10.01
C THR A 234 -19.12 -9.40 -8.67
N THR A 235 -18.39 -10.51 -8.55
CA THR A 235 -18.44 -11.38 -7.37
C THR A 235 -17.24 -11.20 -6.48
N TYR A 236 -16.03 -11.28 -7.03
CA TYR A 236 -14.81 -11.33 -6.22
C TYR A 236 -14.46 -9.97 -5.64
N LEU A 237 -14.83 -8.87 -6.30
CA LEU A 237 -14.67 -7.52 -5.73
C LEU A 237 -15.53 -7.31 -4.48
N LYS A 238 -16.75 -7.85 -4.46
CA LYS A 238 -17.63 -7.78 -3.30
C LYS A 238 -17.03 -8.54 -2.12
N GLU A 239 -16.55 -9.76 -2.37
CA GLU A 239 -15.88 -10.57 -1.34
C GLU A 239 -14.58 -9.94 -0.86
N TYR A 240 -13.77 -9.37 -1.77
CA TYR A 240 -12.57 -8.61 -1.42
C TYR A 240 -12.88 -7.43 -0.51
N ALA A 241 -13.92 -6.65 -0.84
CA ALA A 241 -14.36 -5.54 0.03
C ALA A 241 -14.80 -6.03 1.41
N GLN A 242 -15.47 -7.18 1.50
CA GLN A 242 -15.82 -7.80 2.79
C GLN A 242 -14.58 -8.24 3.58
N ASP A 243 -13.60 -8.86 2.93
CA ASP A 243 -12.35 -9.27 3.55
C ASP A 243 -11.55 -8.05 4.07
N VAL A 244 -11.54 -6.94 3.31
CA VAL A 244 -10.95 -5.66 3.73
C VAL A 244 -11.68 -5.07 4.95
N LEU A 245 -13.01 -5.01 4.92
CA LEU A 245 -13.79 -4.48 6.06
C LEU A 245 -13.58 -5.33 7.31
N LYS A 246 -13.50 -6.65 7.16
CA LYS A 246 -13.19 -7.58 8.26
C LYS A 246 -11.77 -7.39 8.80
N ALA A 247 -10.81 -7.11 7.93
CA ALA A 247 -9.43 -6.81 8.34
C ALA A 247 -9.34 -5.50 9.12
N LEU A 248 -10.09 -4.47 8.71
CA LEU A 248 -10.12 -3.14 9.32
C LEU A 248 -11.10 -3.01 10.49
N ALA A 249 -11.77 -4.09 10.89
CA ALA A 249 -12.70 -4.05 12.01
C ALA A 249 -11.96 -3.75 13.33
N PRO A 250 -12.51 -2.90 14.22
CA PRO A 250 -11.95 -2.64 15.54
C PRO A 250 -11.75 -3.92 16.36
N SER A 251 -10.72 -3.95 17.20
CA SER A 251 -10.43 -5.03 18.15
C SER A 251 -9.97 -4.44 19.49
N PRO A 252 -9.83 -5.25 20.56
CA PRO A 252 -9.28 -4.76 21.84
C PRO A 252 -7.86 -4.18 21.77
N THR A 253 -7.16 -4.35 20.64
CA THR A 253 -5.78 -3.87 20.43
C THR A 253 -5.63 -3.05 19.14
N PHE A 254 -6.73 -2.84 18.40
CA PHE A 254 -6.80 -2.07 17.17
C PHE A 254 -7.98 -1.10 17.20
N TYR A 255 -7.68 0.19 17.17
CA TYR A 255 -8.62 1.28 17.31
C TYR A 255 -8.61 2.16 16.06
N PRO A 256 -9.20 1.67 14.95
CA PRO A 256 -9.28 2.43 13.71
C PRO A 256 -10.30 3.57 13.83
N LEU A 257 -9.93 4.71 13.28
CA LEU A 257 -10.79 5.87 13.09
C LEU A 257 -11.04 6.03 11.58
N PRO A 258 -12.20 5.59 11.06
CA PRO A 258 -12.52 5.74 9.64
C PRO A 258 -12.91 7.19 9.32
N TRP A 259 -12.40 7.77 8.23
CA TRP A 259 -12.72 9.15 7.83
C TRP A 259 -13.69 9.23 6.64
N SER A 260 -14.60 10.22 6.66
CA SER A 260 -15.58 10.42 5.59
C SER A 260 -14.98 11.18 4.39
N GLY A 261 -15.04 10.59 3.19
CA GLY A 261 -14.64 11.26 1.95
C GLY A 261 -14.23 10.33 0.80
N LEU A 262 -14.16 10.85 -0.43
CA LEU A 262 -13.72 10.14 -1.64
C LEU A 262 -12.26 9.64 -1.57
N ALA A 263 -11.45 10.26 -0.71
CA ALA A 263 -10.09 9.84 -0.36
C ALA A 263 -9.99 9.29 1.07
N GLY A 264 -11.13 9.02 1.72
CA GLY A 264 -11.21 8.69 3.15
C GLY A 264 -10.33 7.52 3.53
N ALA A 265 -9.36 7.78 4.41
CA ALA A 265 -8.52 6.76 5.00
C ALA A 265 -9.11 6.24 6.32
N VAL A 266 -8.83 4.98 6.62
CA VAL A 266 -8.89 4.47 7.99
C VAL A 266 -7.55 4.75 8.65
N VAL A 267 -7.57 5.45 9.79
CA VAL A 267 -6.37 5.86 10.50
C VAL A 267 -6.37 5.27 11.89
N ALA A 268 -5.27 4.64 12.30
CA ALA A 268 -5.08 4.13 13.64
C ALA A 268 -3.74 4.63 14.20
N PRO A 269 -3.70 5.38 15.31
CA PRO A 269 -2.45 5.67 16.00
C PRO A 269 -1.78 4.37 16.44
N THR A 270 -0.46 4.29 16.37
CA THR A 270 0.30 3.05 16.59
C THR A 270 1.41 3.22 17.62
N MET A 271 1.58 2.21 18.46
CA MET A 271 2.59 2.21 19.51
C MET A 271 3.22 0.84 19.75
N ARG A 272 4.44 0.85 20.28
CA ARG A 272 5.07 -0.31 20.91
C ARG A 272 5.14 -0.05 22.44
N PRO A 273 4.79 -1.04 23.27
CA PRO A 273 4.72 -0.83 24.72
C PRO A 273 6.09 -0.63 25.40
N ASN A 274 7.21 -1.04 24.77
CA ASN A 274 8.55 -0.98 25.38
C ASN A 274 9.49 -0.03 24.60
N PRO A 275 10.11 0.97 25.26
CA PRO A 275 11.08 1.86 24.61
C PRO A 275 12.43 1.17 24.41
N ASP A 276 12.96 1.26 23.20
CA ASP A 276 14.37 0.92 22.92
C ASP A 276 15.28 2.16 23.07
N VAL A 277 16.02 2.23 24.17
CA VAL A 277 16.97 3.32 24.46
C VAL A 277 18.22 3.24 23.56
N ALA A 278 18.64 2.03 23.19
CA ALA A 278 19.74 1.84 22.25
C ALA A 278 19.37 2.39 20.87
N PHE A 279 18.11 2.18 20.46
CA PHE A 279 17.55 2.79 19.26
C PHE A 279 17.61 4.33 19.30
N LEU A 280 17.23 4.98 20.41
CA LEU A 280 17.29 6.45 20.51
C LEU A 280 18.72 6.97 20.31
N LYS A 281 19.71 6.31 20.90
CA LYS A 281 21.13 6.66 20.71
C LYS A 281 21.57 6.48 19.25
N GLN A 282 21.18 5.38 18.62
CA GLN A 282 21.51 5.11 17.21
C GLN A 282 20.84 6.11 16.26
N GLY A 283 19.55 6.39 16.46
CA GLY A 283 18.80 7.38 15.70
C GLY A 283 19.38 8.79 15.85
N ALA A 284 19.83 9.15 17.05
CA ALA A 284 20.54 10.39 17.30
C ALA A 284 21.88 10.49 16.55
N GLN A 285 22.66 9.41 16.57
CA GLN A 285 23.95 9.34 15.86
C GLN A 285 23.74 9.45 14.34
N GLU A 286 22.70 8.80 13.81
CA GLU A 286 22.35 8.89 12.40
C GLU A 286 21.96 10.33 12.01
N ALA A 287 21.14 10.99 12.84
CA ALA A 287 20.75 12.39 12.64
C ALA A 287 21.97 13.31 12.65
N ALA A 288 22.84 13.13 13.64
CA ALA A 288 24.08 13.87 13.79
C ALA A 288 24.99 13.75 12.54
N ASN A 289 25.13 12.54 12.02
CA ASN A 289 25.97 12.28 10.84
C ASN A 289 25.36 12.83 9.55
N ARG A 290 24.02 12.77 9.39
CA ARG A 290 23.32 13.24 8.19
C ARG A 290 23.21 14.76 8.11
N LEU A 291 22.96 15.42 9.26
CA LEU A 291 22.69 16.86 9.32
C LEU A 291 23.96 17.70 9.50
N GLY A 292 25.01 17.16 10.13
CA GLY A 292 26.29 17.82 10.33
C GLY A 292 26.25 19.08 11.21
N GLY A 293 27.38 19.80 11.26
CA GLY A 293 27.51 21.09 11.96
C GLY A 293 27.10 21.03 13.43
N VAL A 294 26.32 22.03 13.88
CA VAL A 294 25.87 22.12 15.28
C VAL A 294 24.97 20.94 15.68
N PHE A 295 24.18 20.40 14.74
CA PHE A 295 23.29 19.27 14.99
C PHE A 295 24.06 17.99 15.29
N ARG A 296 25.29 17.85 14.78
CA ARG A 296 26.16 16.71 15.10
C ARG A 296 26.50 16.65 16.59
N ALA A 297 26.70 17.80 17.22
CA ALA A 297 27.06 17.90 18.63
C ALA A 297 25.84 17.80 19.56
N THR A 298 24.65 18.22 19.10
CA THR A 298 23.48 18.37 19.97
C THR A 298 22.39 17.31 19.78
N ALA A 299 22.43 16.47 18.73
CA ALA A 299 21.37 15.51 18.41
C ALA A 299 21.02 14.56 19.57
N TYR A 300 22.00 13.93 20.20
CA TYR A 300 21.75 12.97 21.28
C TYR A 300 21.11 13.62 22.50
N LEU A 301 21.64 14.77 22.92
CA LEU A 301 21.09 15.56 24.03
C LEU A 301 19.66 16.01 23.74
N TYR A 302 19.39 16.43 22.50
CA TYR A 302 18.08 16.82 22.04
C TYR A 302 17.05 15.67 22.10
N TYR A 303 17.41 14.44 21.72
CA TYR A 303 16.48 13.31 21.80
C TYR A 303 16.32 12.73 23.21
N LEU A 304 17.32 12.90 24.08
CA LEU A 304 17.22 12.52 25.50
C LEU A 304 16.24 13.40 26.29
N GLN A 305 16.02 14.66 25.89
CA GLN A 305 15.15 15.59 26.63
C GLN A 305 13.69 15.09 26.73
N GLY A 306 13.24 14.25 25.79
CA GLY A 306 11.92 13.63 25.88
C GLY A 306 11.80 12.62 27.02
N LEU A 307 12.91 11.96 27.40
CA LEU A 307 12.95 11.00 28.51
C LEU A 307 13.09 11.72 29.85
N SER A 308 14.03 12.65 29.93
CA SER A 308 14.45 13.28 31.19
C SER A 308 13.77 14.62 31.49
N GLY A 309 12.99 15.17 30.56
CA GLY A 309 12.45 16.52 30.62
C GLY A 309 13.40 17.57 30.00
N PRO A 310 12.91 18.80 29.79
CA PRO A 310 13.64 19.85 29.06
C PRO A 310 14.84 20.37 29.84
N ALA A 311 16.03 20.36 29.22
CA ALA A 311 17.23 21.00 29.76
C ALA A 311 17.34 22.46 29.28
N GLY A 312 17.60 23.40 30.19
CA GLY A 312 17.65 24.84 29.88
C GLY A 312 18.65 25.23 28.78
N ALA A 313 19.76 24.49 28.63
CA ALA A 313 20.80 24.75 27.63
C ALA A 313 20.43 24.30 26.20
N LEU A 314 19.42 23.45 26.04
CA LEU A 314 18.95 22.98 24.74
C LEU A 314 17.76 23.80 24.23
N ARG A 315 17.44 24.92 24.90
CA ARG A 315 16.29 25.77 24.55
C ARG A 315 16.39 26.43 23.17
N ALA A 316 17.55 26.43 22.53
CA ALA A 316 17.70 26.82 21.12
C ALA A 316 17.07 25.80 20.13
N HIS A 317 16.67 24.63 20.63
CA HIS A 317 16.00 23.55 19.91
C HIS A 317 14.62 23.23 20.53
N LEU A 318 13.97 24.21 21.16
CA LEU A 318 12.75 24.02 21.94
C LEU A 318 11.69 23.26 21.16
N LEU A 319 11.26 22.16 21.78
CA LEU A 319 9.97 21.52 21.56
C LEU A 319 8.87 22.59 21.44
N PRO A 320 7.97 22.49 20.45
CA PRO A 320 6.87 23.43 20.36
C PRO A 320 6.05 23.40 21.66
N GLN A 321 5.67 24.56 22.18
CA GLN A 321 4.58 24.61 23.15
C GLN A 321 3.27 24.35 22.39
N THR A 322 2.26 23.79 23.05
CA THR A 322 0.93 23.54 22.45
C THR A 322 0.31 24.78 21.77
N ASN A 323 0.74 25.98 22.16
CA ASN A 323 0.28 27.25 21.58
C ASN A 323 1.10 27.71 20.36
N ASP A 324 2.32 27.21 20.18
CA ASP A 324 3.20 27.55 19.04
C ASP A 324 2.78 26.82 17.76
N VAL A 325 2.13 25.67 17.91
CA VAL A 325 1.68 24.77 16.83
C VAL A 325 0.61 25.41 15.92
N LEU A 326 -0.06 26.45 16.40
CA LEU A 326 -1.15 27.16 15.70
C LEU A 326 -0.77 28.59 15.30
N GLY A 327 0.48 29.01 15.53
CA GLY A 327 0.95 30.38 15.31
C GLY A 327 2.18 30.49 14.40
N VAL A 328 2.19 31.52 13.55
CA VAL A 328 3.40 32.06 12.88
C VAL A 328 4.27 32.70 13.98
N PRO A 329 5.62 32.52 14.04
CA PRO A 329 6.53 32.19 12.92
C PRO A 329 7.27 30.85 13.02
N HIS A 330 6.92 29.95 13.95
CA HIS A 330 7.65 28.70 14.18
C HIS A 330 6.74 27.47 14.04
N PRO A 331 6.37 27.11 12.80
CA PRO A 331 5.63 25.89 12.58
C PRO A 331 6.44 24.70 13.11
N PRO A 332 5.78 23.70 13.72
CA PRO A 332 6.40 22.42 14.02
C PRO A 332 7.13 21.90 12.76
N GLY A 333 8.22 21.15 12.92
CA GLY A 333 8.94 20.54 11.80
C GLY A 333 9.81 21.48 10.93
N VAL A 334 10.00 22.75 11.31
CA VAL A 334 11.08 23.57 10.74
C VAL A 334 12.47 23.15 11.25
N TRP A 335 12.53 22.37 12.33
CA TRP A 335 13.80 21.87 12.90
C TRP A 335 14.25 20.56 12.27
N LYS A 336 15.48 20.54 11.76
CA LYS A 336 16.10 19.37 11.11
C LYS A 336 16.05 18.09 11.94
N LEU A 337 16.20 18.20 13.27
CA LEU A 337 16.16 17.06 14.19
C LEU A 337 14.73 16.55 14.46
N GLU A 338 13.72 17.43 14.39
CA GLU A 338 12.31 17.01 14.45
C GLU A 338 11.97 16.21 13.19
N GLU A 339 12.23 16.76 12.01
CA GLU A 339 11.89 16.13 10.73
C GLU A 339 12.56 14.76 10.53
N PHE A 340 13.76 14.58 11.09
CA PHE A 340 14.46 13.31 11.04
C PHE A 340 13.71 12.16 11.74
N LYS A 341 12.86 12.47 12.74
CA LYS A 341 12.06 11.48 13.48
C LYS A 341 11.03 10.78 12.60
N ARG A 342 10.63 11.34 11.45
CA ARG A 342 9.72 10.66 10.51
C ARG A 342 10.25 9.32 10.02
N ARG A 343 11.57 9.12 10.08
CA ARG A 343 12.25 7.89 9.66
C ARG A 343 12.38 6.86 10.77
N TRP A 344 12.02 7.20 12.00
CA TRP A 344 12.10 6.29 13.12
C TRP A 344 10.94 5.29 13.06
N PRO A 345 11.15 4.04 13.50
CA PRO A 345 10.09 3.06 13.60
C PRO A 345 9.14 3.42 14.75
N VAL A 346 7.99 2.76 14.74
CA VAL A 346 7.02 2.83 15.83
C VAL A 346 7.70 2.34 17.11
N ASN A 347 7.79 3.21 18.12
CA ASN A 347 8.49 2.91 19.37
C ASN A 347 7.61 3.36 20.53
N HIS A 348 7.79 4.57 21.09
CA HIS A 348 7.12 4.95 22.34
C HIS A 348 6.16 6.15 22.18
N PRO A 349 4.84 5.98 22.35
CA PRO A 349 3.85 7.02 22.06
C PRO A 349 4.05 8.22 22.99
N VAL A 350 4.18 8.03 24.30
CA VAL A 350 4.40 9.14 25.25
C VAL A 350 5.65 9.96 24.92
N MET A 351 6.67 9.33 24.30
CA MET A 351 7.88 10.04 23.89
C MET A 351 7.62 10.84 22.63
N TYR A 352 7.03 10.22 21.62
CA TYR A 352 6.64 10.90 20.39
C TYR A 352 5.66 12.04 20.69
N GLU A 353 4.68 11.86 21.57
CA GLU A 353 3.74 12.89 22.03
C GLU A 353 4.46 14.06 22.71
N ARG A 354 5.43 13.78 23.60
CA ARG A 354 6.28 14.84 24.20
C ARG A 354 7.07 15.63 23.16
N PHE A 355 7.36 15.01 22.03
CA PHE A 355 8.04 15.60 20.90
C PHE A 355 7.09 16.19 19.85
N GLY A 356 5.77 16.09 20.04
CA GLY A 356 4.78 16.51 19.05
C GLY A 356 4.79 15.63 17.80
N TYR A 357 4.91 14.31 17.93
CA TYR A 357 4.82 13.35 16.83
C TYR A 357 3.86 12.20 17.20
N THR A 358 3.24 11.62 16.18
CA THR A 358 2.52 10.35 16.31
C THR A 358 2.76 9.49 15.08
N HIS A 359 2.76 8.17 15.27
CA HIS A 359 2.80 7.23 14.15
C HIS A 359 1.39 6.72 13.86
N LEU A 360 1.00 6.77 12.60
CA LEU A 360 -0.32 6.37 12.15
C LEU A 360 -0.21 5.21 11.17
N PHE A 361 -0.98 4.16 11.39
CA PHE A 361 -1.34 3.20 10.36
C PHE A 361 -2.48 3.79 9.54
N GLU A 362 -2.30 3.85 8.22
CA GLU A 362 -3.30 4.34 7.28
C GLU A 362 -3.65 3.24 6.29
N ALA A 363 -4.95 3.02 6.05
CA ALA A 363 -5.45 2.19 4.97
C ALA A 363 -6.42 3.00 4.10
N TRP A 364 -6.25 2.95 2.78
CA TRP A 364 -7.08 3.70 1.84
C TRP A 364 -7.29 2.89 0.56
N SER A 365 -8.45 3.08 -0.07
CA SER A 365 -8.77 2.40 -1.33
C SER A 365 -8.51 3.31 -2.52
N GLU A 366 -7.83 2.79 -3.54
CA GLU A 366 -7.66 3.46 -4.83
C GLU A 366 -8.26 2.61 -5.96
N VAL A 367 -8.89 3.28 -6.92
CA VAL A 367 -9.37 2.62 -8.15
C VAL A 367 -8.45 3.05 -9.28
N ARG A 368 -7.63 2.12 -9.77
CA ARG A 368 -6.72 2.35 -10.90
C ARG A 368 -6.75 1.16 -11.85
N PRO A 369 -7.02 1.38 -13.15
CA PRO A 369 -6.88 0.36 -14.18
C PRO A 369 -5.46 -0.23 -14.18
N ARG A 370 -5.36 -1.54 -14.20
CA ARG A 370 -4.10 -2.28 -14.17
C ARG A 370 -4.22 -3.65 -14.85
N LEU A 371 -3.08 -4.27 -15.10
CA LEU A 371 -2.99 -5.65 -15.57
C LEU A 371 -2.43 -6.51 -14.44
N LEU A 372 -3.12 -7.61 -14.11
CA LEU A 372 -2.68 -8.56 -13.10
C LEU A 372 -1.99 -9.77 -13.75
N PRO A 373 -0.84 -10.22 -13.21
CA PRO A 373 -0.10 -9.64 -12.09
C PRO A 373 0.61 -8.33 -12.48
N GLU A 374 0.70 -7.40 -11.53
CA GLU A 374 1.41 -6.13 -11.76
C GLU A 374 2.92 -6.34 -11.87
N VAL A 375 3.46 -7.26 -11.08
CA VAL A 375 4.89 -7.56 -11.00
C VAL A 375 5.37 -8.14 -12.33
N ALA A 376 6.30 -7.45 -13.00
CA ALA A 376 6.70 -7.76 -14.36
C ALA A 376 7.28 -9.19 -14.53
N ASN A 377 8.07 -9.65 -13.56
CA ASN A 377 8.65 -11.00 -13.58
C ASN A 377 7.62 -12.12 -13.35
N ALA A 378 6.42 -11.81 -12.83
CA ALA A 378 5.35 -12.76 -12.60
C ALA A 378 4.44 -12.96 -13.82
N ARG A 379 4.45 -12.02 -14.78
CA ARG A 379 3.59 -12.06 -15.97
C ARG A 379 3.75 -13.35 -16.79
N PRO A 380 4.97 -13.87 -17.06
CA PRO A 380 5.13 -15.13 -17.78
C PRO A 380 4.47 -16.33 -17.08
N LEU A 381 4.36 -16.30 -15.74
CA LEU A 381 3.76 -17.36 -14.93
C LEU A 381 2.23 -17.27 -14.87
N ARG A 382 1.65 -16.17 -15.38
CA ARG A 382 0.22 -15.87 -15.31
C ARG A 382 -0.38 -15.52 -16.67
N GLN A 383 0.22 -16.02 -17.75
CA GLN A 383 -0.31 -15.87 -19.09
C GLN A 383 -1.59 -16.70 -19.29
N MET A 384 -2.53 -16.17 -20.05
CA MET A 384 -3.69 -16.93 -20.50
C MET A 384 -3.29 -17.83 -21.66
N ILE A 385 -3.12 -19.12 -21.35
CA ILE A 385 -2.72 -20.15 -22.29
C ILE A 385 -3.82 -21.22 -22.35
N TYR A 386 -4.27 -21.51 -23.56
CA TYR A 386 -5.08 -22.70 -23.80
C TYR A 386 -4.15 -23.91 -23.95
N MET A 387 -4.39 -24.92 -23.13
CA MET A 387 -3.66 -26.18 -23.07
C MET A 387 -4.10 -27.06 -24.24
N ALA A 388 -3.34 -27.01 -25.32
CA ALA A 388 -3.60 -27.75 -26.55
C ALA A 388 -2.47 -28.76 -26.84
N SER A 389 -2.74 -29.70 -27.74
CA SER A 389 -1.77 -30.69 -28.22
C SER A 389 -1.91 -30.94 -29.73
N GLY A 390 -0.80 -31.27 -30.39
CA GLY A 390 -0.79 -31.88 -31.73
C GLY A 390 -0.44 -33.36 -31.63
N GLY A 391 -0.46 -34.07 -32.77
CA GLY A 391 -0.08 -35.48 -32.85
C GLY A 391 1.12 -35.71 -33.75
N ASN A 392 2.11 -36.50 -33.29
CA ASN A 392 3.15 -37.03 -34.16
C ASN A 392 2.95 -38.55 -34.33
N VAL A 393 2.83 -39.01 -35.57
CA VAL A 393 2.71 -40.44 -35.89
C VAL A 393 4.04 -40.92 -36.47
N TYR A 394 4.58 -42.02 -35.95
CA TYR A 394 5.89 -42.56 -36.36
C TYR A 394 5.73 -43.94 -36.98
N LEU A 395 5.82 -44.05 -38.30
CA LEU A 395 5.64 -45.31 -39.00
C LEU A 395 6.69 -46.36 -38.60
N PRO A 396 6.31 -47.65 -38.48
CA PRO A 396 4.97 -48.21 -38.76
C PRO A 396 3.96 -48.07 -37.61
N ASN A 397 4.32 -47.46 -36.49
CA ASN A 397 3.40 -47.25 -35.36
C ASN A 397 2.41 -46.13 -35.67
N LEU A 398 1.14 -46.49 -35.84
CA LEU A 398 0.06 -45.55 -36.19
C LEU A 398 -0.54 -44.82 -34.98
N ILE A 399 -0.06 -45.07 -33.76
CA ILE A 399 -0.54 -44.38 -32.56
C ILE A 399 0.04 -42.95 -32.53
N PRO A 400 -0.80 -41.90 -32.54
CA PRO A 400 -0.32 -40.53 -32.41
C PRO A 400 0.29 -40.28 -31.03
N VAL A 401 1.53 -39.79 -31.01
CA VAL A 401 2.20 -39.29 -29.82
C VAL A 401 1.77 -37.84 -29.59
N PRO A 402 1.11 -37.52 -28.46
CA PRO A 402 0.68 -36.16 -28.19
C PRO A 402 1.88 -35.25 -27.94
N MET A 403 1.91 -34.13 -28.64
CA MET A 403 2.91 -33.07 -28.50
C MET A 403 2.25 -31.82 -27.93
N PRO A 404 2.71 -31.25 -26.80
CA PRO A 404 2.16 -30.00 -26.28
C PRO A 404 2.23 -28.89 -27.33
N ALA A 405 1.08 -28.28 -27.63
CA ALA A 405 0.91 -27.21 -28.61
C ALA A 405 0.16 -26.02 -27.99
N PRO A 406 0.68 -25.40 -26.91
CA PRO A 406 -0.06 -24.39 -26.16
C PRO A 406 -0.37 -23.16 -27.01
N MET A 407 -1.58 -22.61 -26.87
CA MET A 407 -2.05 -21.45 -27.62
C MET A 407 -2.14 -20.23 -26.72
N LEU A 408 -1.38 -19.18 -27.04
CA LEU A 408 -1.42 -17.91 -26.31
C LEU A 408 -2.66 -17.10 -26.70
N ILE A 409 -3.37 -16.60 -25.69
CA ILE A 409 -4.48 -15.66 -25.89
C ILE A 409 -3.91 -14.24 -25.89
N GLU A 410 -3.49 -13.76 -27.07
CA GLU A 410 -2.81 -12.48 -27.29
C GLU A 410 -3.41 -11.28 -26.53
N PRO A 411 -4.74 -11.05 -26.52
CA PRO A 411 -5.33 -9.93 -25.78
C PRO A 411 -5.03 -9.91 -24.27
N PHE A 412 -4.66 -11.07 -23.69
CA PHE A 412 -4.36 -11.24 -22.28
C PHE A 412 -2.91 -11.68 -22.04
N ALA A 413 -2.03 -11.58 -23.03
CA ALA A 413 -0.63 -11.99 -22.92
C ALA A 413 0.16 -11.17 -21.89
N ALA A 414 -0.23 -9.90 -21.69
CA ALA A 414 0.37 -8.99 -20.73
C ALA A 414 -0.23 -9.09 -19.30
N GLY A 415 -1.33 -9.84 -19.14
CA GLY A 415 -2.05 -9.98 -17.87
C GLY A 415 -3.57 -9.81 -18.04
N LEU A 416 -4.31 -10.11 -16.98
CA LEU A 416 -5.76 -9.94 -16.92
C LEU A 416 -6.11 -8.49 -16.54
N PRO A 417 -7.04 -7.82 -17.24
CA PRO A 417 -7.41 -6.45 -16.91
C PRO A 417 -8.17 -6.39 -15.58
N TYR A 418 -7.89 -5.36 -14.79
CA TYR A 418 -8.53 -5.11 -13.50
C TYR A 418 -8.80 -3.62 -13.31
N THR A 419 -10.03 -3.27 -12.94
CA THR A 419 -10.45 -1.88 -12.69
C THR A 419 -11.19 -1.70 -11.36
N GLY A 420 -10.98 -2.62 -10.41
CA GLY A 420 -11.59 -2.55 -9.07
C GLY A 420 -10.81 -1.71 -8.06
N PRO A 421 -11.35 -1.57 -6.83
CA PRO A 421 -10.65 -0.93 -5.72
C PRO A 421 -9.52 -1.83 -5.20
N GLN A 422 -8.33 -1.26 -4.99
CA GLN A 422 -7.25 -1.87 -4.23
C GLN A 422 -7.05 -1.08 -2.94
N THR A 423 -7.21 -1.74 -1.79
CA THR A 423 -6.94 -1.15 -0.47
C THR A 423 -5.46 -1.22 -0.16
N ARG A 424 -4.80 -0.08 -0.29
CA ARG A 424 -3.40 0.20 0.08
C ARG A 424 -3.30 0.41 1.59
N PHE A 425 -2.10 0.24 2.13
CA PHE A 425 -1.82 0.61 3.51
C PHE A 425 -0.40 1.15 3.69
N SER A 426 -0.16 1.88 4.77
CA SER A 426 1.17 2.38 5.12
C SER A 426 1.24 2.78 6.59
N TRP A 427 2.45 2.90 7.13
CA TRP A 427 2.69 3.63 8.37
C TRP A 427 3.28 4.97 8.03
N VAL A 428 2.80 6.05 8.63
CA VAL A 428 3.36 7.39 8.48
C VAL A 428 3.68 7.98 9.85
N SER A 429 4.51 9.01 9.87
CA SER A 429 4.79 9.80 11.06
C SER A 429 4.34 11.23 10.83
N VAL A 430 3.45 11.70 11.69
CA VAL A 430 2.81 13.01 11.59
C VAL A 430 3.21 13.84 12.80
N ALA A 431 3.76 15.03 12.54
CA ALA A 431 4.07 16.01 13.56
C ALA A 431 2.80 16.77 13.99
N GLU A 432 2.80 17.30 15.20
CA GLU A 432 1.72 18.12 15.74
C GLU A 432 1.48 19.33 14.84
N GLY A 433 0.22 19.66 14.60
CA GLY A 433 -0.18 20.73 13.69
C GLY A 433 0.02 20.46 12.19
N TYR A 434 0.61 19.32 11.80
CA TYR A 434 0.64 18.92 10.38
C TYR A 434 -0.66 18.27 9.98
N GLU A 435 -1.00 18.45 8.69
CA GLU A 435 -2.10 17.73 8.09
C GLU A 435 -1.84 16.22 8.11
N VAL A 436 -2.83 15.47 8.55
CA VAL A 436 -2.79 14.00 8.47
C VAL A 436 -2.98 13.61 7.00
N PRO A 437 -2.04 12.88 6.37
CA PRO A 437 -2.17 12.48 4.98
C PRO A 437 -3.49 11.72 4.74
N ARG A 438 -4.11 11.95 3.57
CA ARG A 438 -5.30 11.20 3.11
C ARG A 438 -6.54 11.34 4.02
N VAL A 439 -6.53 12.26 4.97
CA VAL A 439 -7.64 12.51 5.89
C VAL A 439 -8.32 13.83 5.56
N GLN A 440 -9.60 13.75 5.21
CA GLN A 440 -10.45 14.90 4.92
C GLN A 440 -11.78 14.77 5.66
N GLY A 441 -12.47 15.89 5.87
CA GLY A 441 -13.77 15.90 6.53
C GLY A 441 -13.69 15.49 8.00
N ALA A 442 -14.68 14.72 8.48
CA ALA A 442 -14.76 14.24 9.86
C ALA A 442 -14.73 12.70 9.91
N PRO A 443 -14.29 12.10 11.03
CA PRO A 443 -14.37 10.67 11.20
C PRO A 443 -15.81 10.16 11.31
N LEU A 444 -16.02 8.92 10.86
CA LEU A 444 -17.27 8.16 10.93
C LEU A 444 -17.28 7.36 12.24
N GLY A 445 -18.32 7.52 13.06
CA GLY A 445 -18.43 6.78 14.33
C GLY A 445 -17.60 7.38 15.47
N SER A 446 -17.94 6.96 16.70
CA SER A 446 -17.57 7.59 17.98
C SER A 446 -16.08 7.85 18.19
N GLY A 447 -15.78 8.92 18.94
CA GLY A 447 -14.43 9.45 19.18
C GLY A 447 -14.40 10.97 19.22
N ALA A 448 -15.52 11.63 18.90
CA ALA A 448 -15.68 13.07 19.05
C ALA A 448 -15.53 13.46 20.53
N VAL A 449 -14.52 14.26 20.83
CA VAL A 449 -14.35 14.90 22.13
C VAL A 449 -14.70 16.35 21.90
N THR A 450 -15.92 16.76 22.24
CA THR A 450 -16.31 18.17 22.14
C THR A 450 -15.44 19.03 23.03
N LYS A 451 -15.12 20.22 22.55
CA LYS A 451 -15.21 21.43 23.36
C LYS A 451 -15.96 22.47 22.58
#